data_AF-A0A9W9WXU4-F1
#
_entry.id   AF-A0A9W9WXU4-F1
#
_cell.length_a   1.000
_cell.length_b   1.000
_cell.length_c   1.000
_cell.angle_alpha   90.00
_cell.angle_beta   90.00
_cell.angle_gamma   90.00
#
_symmetry.space_group_name_H-M   'P 1'
#
loop_
_entity.id
_entity.type
_entity.pdbx_description
1 polymer ?
#
loop_
_entity_poly.entity_id
_entity_poly.type
_entity_poly.pdbx_seq_one_letter_code
_entity_poly.pdbx_strand_id
1 'polypeptide(L)'
;MAPAERKVFENETEAWEALGIVDLIGDQACILELVEGVYAPIHNKYIFDGYLPDGFFESAKEDLLLALRCQLWDVPETVTDHVPDDDELCLHLYDLIRFKRADDPAWMHILPEWDF
;
A
#
# COMPACT_ATOMS: atom_id res chain seq x y z
N MET A 1 -1.91 22.29 13.59
CA MET A 1 -1.09 21.20 14.15
C MET A 1 -0.30 20.63 13.00
N ALA A 2 1.02 20.58 13.09
CA ALA A 2 1.80 19.81 12.11
C ALA A 2 1.35 18.35 12.21
N PRO A 3 1.11 17.64 11.10
CA PRO A 3 0.87 16.21 11.18
C PRO A 3 2.09 15.59 11.83
N ALA A 4 1.90 14.82 12.91
CA ALA A 4 2.98 13.97 13.42
C ALA A 4 3.51 13.18 12.23
N GLU A 5 4.83 13.20 11.99
CA GLU A 5 5.43 12.42 10.92
C GLU A 5 5.01 10.96 11.14
N ARG A 6 4.15 10.45 10.25
CA ARG A 6 3.59 9.11 10.36
C ARG A 6 4.76 8.13 10.17
N LYS A 7 5.08 7.40 11.26
CA LYS A 7 6.19 6.46 11.32
C LYS A 7 5.88 5.29 10.40
N VAL A 8 6.84 4.91 9.55
CA VAL A 8 6.75 3.68 8.74
C VAL A 8 6.80 2.47 9.68
N PHE A 9 6.06 1.41 9.37
CA PHE A 9 6.08 0.16 10.13
C PHE A 9 7.51 -0.38 10.27
N GLU A 10 7.86 -0.92 11.44
CA GLU A 10 9.21 -1.46 11.68
C GLU A 10 9.32 -2.95 11.32
N ASN A 11 8.20 -3.65 11.20
CA ASN A 11 8.13 -5.07 10.87
C ASN A 11 6.72 -5.47 10.37
N GLU A 12 6.60 -6.69 9.85
CA GLU A 12 5.33 -7.22 9.33
C GLU A 12 4.25 -7.35 10.41
N THR A 13 4.63 -7.72 11.64
CA THR A 13 3.67 -7.85 12.75
C THR A 13 2.97 -6.53 13.03
N GLU A 14 3.71 -5.43 13.15
CA GLU A 14 3.13 -4.09 13.34
C GLU A 14 2.21 -3.68 12.20
N ALA A 15 2.57 -4.02 10.96
CA ALA A 15 1.74 -3.70 9.78
C ALA A 15 0.40 -4.45 9.81
N TRP A 16 0.41 -5.74 10.20
CA TRP A 16 -0.81 -6.54 10.30
C TRP A 16 -1.64 -6.24 11.54
N GLU A 17 -1.00 -5.89 12.67
CA GLU A 17 -1.67 -5.40 13.87
C GLU A 17 -2.42 -4.10 13.60
N ALA A 18 -1.83 -3.17 12.84
CA ALA A 18 -2.47 -1.90 12.48
C ALA A 18 -3.73 -2.08 11.60
N LEU A 19 -3.87 -3.24 10.96
CA LEU A 19 -5.04 -3.62 10.16
C LEU A 19 -5.97 -4.60 10.89
N GLY A 20 -5.63 -5.00 12.13
CA GLY A 20 -6.44 -5.94 12.92
C GLY A 20 -6.40 -7.40 12.44
N ILE A 21 -5.44 -7.77 11.59
CA ILE A 21 -5.42 -9.06 10.88
C ILE A 21 -4.14 -9.88 11.12
N VAL A 22 -3.41 -9.63 12.20
CA VAL A 22 -2.11 -10.28 12.53
C VAL A 22 -2.13 -11.82 12.47
N ASP A 23 -3.26 -12.44 12.83
CA ASP A 23 -3.42 -13.90 12.82
C ASP A 23 -4.31 -14.41 11.65
N LEU A 24 -4.75 -13.52 10.75
CA LEU A 24 -5.68 -13.82 9.66
C LEU A 24 -4.94 -13.87 8.32
N ILE A 25 -4.21 -14.96 8.08
CA ILE A 25 -3.35 -15.14 6.89
C ILE A 25 -4.13 -14.94 5.57
N GLY A 26 -5.40 -15.36 5.51
CA GLY A 26 -6.25 -15.16 4.33
C GLY A 26 -6.50 -13.69 4.04
N ASP A 27 -6.79 -12.91 5.07
CA ASP A 27 -7.05 -11.47 4.96
C ASP A 27 -5.74 -10.72 4.65
N GLN A 28 -4.61 -11.16 5.21
CA GLN A 28 -3.29 -10.62 4.87
C GLN A 28 -2.97 -10.81 3.38
N ALA A 29 -3.20 -12.01 2.84
CA ALA A 29 -2.99 -12.28 1.42
C ALA A 29 -3.90 -11.42 0.53
N CYS A 30 -5.18 -11.27 0.90
CA CYS A 30 -6.13 -10.40 0.20
C CYS A 30 -5.68 -8.93 0.20
N ILE A 31 -5.23 -8.41 1.34
CA ILE A 31 -4.69 -7.05 1.43
C ILE A 31 -3.45 -6.89 0.55
N LEU A 32 -2.52 -7.86 0.56
CA LEU A 32 -1.32 -7.81 -0.28
C LEU A 32 -1.66 -7.74 -1.77
N GLU A 33 -2.55 -8.62 -2.24
CA GLU A 33 -3.00 -8.61 -3.64
C GLU A 33 -3.63 -7.27 -4.03
N LEU A 34 -4.45 -6.70 -3.14
CA LEU A 34 -5.09 -5.40 -3.35
C LEU A 34 -4.06 -4.27 -3.45
N VAL A 35 -3.16 -4.16 -2.47
CA VAL A 35 -2.18 -3.06 -2.46
C VAL A 35 -1.16 -3.20 -3.58
N GLU A 36 -0.78 -4.42 -3.95
CA GLU A 36 0.09 -4.68 -5.10
C GLU A 36 -0.60 -4.30 -6.42
N GLY A 37 -1.89 -4.67 -6.58
CA GLY A 37 -2.69 -4.30 -7.74
C GLY A 37 -2.87 -2.79 -7.94
N VAL A 38 -2.82 -2.01 -6.85
CA VAL A 38 -2.80 -0.54 -6.90
C VAL A 38 -1.40 0.00 -7.18
N TYR A 39 -0.40 -0.50 -6.46
CA TYR A 39 0.96 0.02 -6.49
C TYR A 39 1.65 -0.24 -7.83
N ALA A 40 1.60 -1.48 -8.33
CA ALA A 40 2.26 -1.93 -9.54
C ALA A 40 2.01 -1.04 -10.78
N PRO A 41 0.75 -0.74 -11.19
CA PRO A 41 0.50 0.06 -12.39
C PRO A 41 0.99 1.51 -12.24
N ILE A 42 0.86 2.10 -11.04
CA ILE A 42 1.29 3.48 -10.78
C ILE A 42 2.81 3.57 -10.79
N HIS A 43 3.49 2.64 -10.12
CA HIS A 43 4.94 2.52 -10.13
C HIS A 43 5.49 2.32 -11.54
N ASN A 44 4.91 1.39 -12.30
CA ASN A 44 5.39 1.08 -13.65
C ASN A 44 5.22 2.29 -14.58
N LYS A 45 4.07 2.97 -14.53
CA LYS A 45 3.86 4.21 -15.29
C LYS A 45 4.91 5.27 -14.94
N TYR A 46 5.19 5.45 -13.65
CA TYR A 46 6.20 6.41 -13.18
C TYR A 46 7.60 6.09 -13.72
N ILE A 47 8.01 4.81 -13.73
CA ILE A 47 9.27 4.38 -14.33
C ILE A 47 9.27 4.60 -15.85
N PHE A 48 8.20 4.21 -16.55
CA PHE A 48 8.09 4.36 -18.01
C PHE A 48 8.13 5.82 -18.47
N ASP A 49 7.60 6.74 -17.68
CA ASP A 49 7.65 8.18 -17.94
C ASP A 49 9.06 8.78 -17.70
N GLY A 50 10.04 7.97 -17.31
CA GLY A 50 11.46 8.32 -17.22
C GLY A 50 11.87 8.94 -15.88
N TYR A 51 11.04 8.80 -14.84
CA TYR A 51 11.32 9.35 -13.52
C TYR A 51 12.24 8.45 -12.68
N LEU A 52 13.03 9.07 -11.81
CA LEU A 52 13.93 8.37 -10.89
C LEU A 52 13.15 7.86 -9.65
N PRO A 53 13.39 6.62 -9.19
CA PRO A 53 12.64 6.00 -8.08
C PRO A 53 12.72 6.75 -6.73
N ASP A 54 13.74 7.60 -6.55
CA ASP A 54 14.06 8.27 -5.28
C ASP A 54 13.00 9.30 -4.84
N GLY A 55 12.18 9.81 -5.77
CA GLY A 55 11.08 10.76 -5.49
C GLY A 55 9.68 10.19 -5.73
N PHE A 56 9.57 8.86 -5.87
CA PHE A 56 8.31 8.21 -6.25
C PHE A 56 7.19 8.49 -5.26
N PHE A 57 7.42 8.28 -3.96
CA PHE A 57 6.37 8.43 -2.95
C PHE A 57 5.94 9.89 -2.77
N GLU A 58 6.86 10.83 -2.93
CA GLU A 58 6.58 12.26 -2.91
C GLU A 58 5.69 12.69 -4.08
N SER A 59 5.88 12.06 -5.24
CA SER A 59 5.15 12.40 -6.47
C SER A 59 3.82 11.64 -6.60
N ALA A 60 3.78 10.37 -6.19
CA ALA A 60 2.66 9.46 -6.42
C ALA A 60 1.73 9.30 -5.23
N LYS A 61 1.99 9.97 -4.10
CA LYS A 61 1.18 9.83 -2.87
C LYS A 61 -0.30 10.07 -3.11
N GLU A 62 -0.66 11.16 -3.78
CA GLU A 62 -2.07 11.51 -4.01
C GLU A 62 -2.73 10.48 -4.94
N ASP A 63 -2.04 10.06 -6.00
CA ASP A 63 -2.53 9.05 -6.93
C ASP A 63 -2.74 7.68 -6.24
N LEU A 64 -1.79 7.27 -5.39
CA LEU A 64 -1.89 6.04 -4.60
C LEU A 64 -3.06 6.09 -3.63
N LEU A 65 -3.20 7.18 -2.86
CA LEU A 65 -4.30 7.31 -1.90
C LEU A 65 -5.67 7.34 -2.60
N LEU A 66 -5.77 8.03 -3.74
CA LEU A 66 -6.99 8.05 -4.54
C LEU A 66 -7.33 6.65 -5.06
N ALA A 67 -6.34 5.92 -5.59
CA ALA A 67 -6.53 4.58 -6.11
C ALA A 67 -6.90 3.59 -5.00
N LEU A 68 -6.25 3.64 -3.84
CA LEU A 68 -6.59 2.83 -2.66
C LEU A 68 -8.02 3.10 -2.21
N ARG A 69 -8.45 4.37 -2.19
CA ARG A 69 -9.83 4.73 -1.84
C ARG A 69 -10.86 4.08 -2.76
N CYS A 70 -10.54 3.95 -4.04
CA CYS A 70 -11.39 3.27 -5.02
C CYS A 70 -11.45 1.74 -4.83
N GLN A 71 -10.55 1.14 -4.06
CA GLN A 71 -10.50 -0.31 -3.79
C GLN A 71 -10.99 -0.69 -2.39
N LEU A 72 -11.42 0.27 -1.56
CA LEU A 72 -11.85 -0.04 -0.18
C LEU A 72 -13.03 -1.02 -0.09
N TRP A 73 -13.82 -1.12 -1.14
CA TRP A 73 -14.94 -2.08 -1.20
C TRP A 73 -14.49 -3.54 -1.33
N ASP A 74 -13.23 -3.78 -1.72
CA ASP A 74 -12.60 -5.11 -1.79
C ASP A 74 -11.81 -5.46 -0.52
N VAL A 75 -11.74 -4.55 0.46
CA VAL A 75 -11.06 -4.79 1.72
C VAL A 75 -11.87 -5.76 2.59
N PRO A 76 -11.24 -6.76 3.24
CA PRO A 76 -11.94 -7.66 4.16
C PRO A 76 -12.69 -6.92 5.26
N GLU A 77 -13.90 -7.40 5.59
CA GLU A 77 -14.76 -6.79 6.61
C GLU A 77 -14.07 -6.69 7.99
N THR A 78 -13.23 -7.67 8.32
CA THR A 78 -12.39 -7.71 9.53
C THR A 78 -11.46 -6.50 9.65
N VAL A 79 -10.93 -6.01 8.53
CA VAL A 79 -10.07 -4.82 8.47
C VAL A 79 -10.93 -3.57 8.61
N THR A 80 -12.07 -3.48 7.92
CA THR A 80 -12.96 -2.31 8.02
C THR A 80 -13.63 -2.17 9.39
N ASP A 81 -13.86 -3.29 10.09
CA ASP A 81 -14.34 -3.29 11.47
C ASP A 81 -13.26 -2.78 12.45
N HIS A 82 -11.99 -3.08 12.15
CA HIS A 82 -10.86 -2.62 12.95
C HIS A 82 -10.50 -1.14 12.69
N VAL A 83 -10.50 -0.74 11.41
CA VAL A 83 -10.20 0.62 10.95
C VAL A 83 -11.41 1.16 10.17
N PRO A 84 -12.40 1.75 10.88
CA PRO A 84 -13.67 2.16 10.27
C PRO A 84 -13.60 3.50 9.52
N ASP A 85 -12.53 4.27 9.70
CA ASP A 85 -12.33 5.53 8.96
C ASP A 85 -11.60 5.26 7.65
N ASP A 86 -12.27 5.53 6.51
CA ASP A 86 -11.76 5.28 5.17
C ASP A 86 -10.42 5.99 4.90
N ASP A 87 -10.27 7.23 5.40
CA ASP A 87 -9.06 8.03 5.17
C ASP A 87 -7.88 7.44 5.98
N GLU A 88 -8.13 7.01 7.21
CA GLU A 88 -7.16 6.30 8.05
C GLU A 88 -6.77 4.95 7.44
N LEU A 89 -7.73 4.18 6.96
CA LEU A 89 -7.50 2.90 6.29
C LEU A 89 -6.64 3.08 5.03
N CYS A 90 -6.96 4.05 4.17
CA CYS A 90 -6.12 4.38 3.02
C CYS A 90 -4.68 4.70 3.42
N LEU A 91 -4.48 5.42 4.53
CA LEU A 91 -3.15 5.74 5.03
C LEU A 91 -2.41 4.50 5.56
N HIS A 92 -3.10 3.56 6.23
CA HIS A 92 -2.50 2.29 6.65
C HIS A 92 -2.06 1.45 5.46
N LEU A 93 -2.91 1.33 4.43
CA LEU A 93 -2.58 0.61 3.20
C LEU A 93 -1.41 1.28 2.45
N TYR A 94 -1.38 2.61 2.42
CA TYR A 94 -0.26 3.36 1.85
C TYR A 94 1.05 3.14 2.62
N ASP A 95 1.01 3.14 3.94
CA ASP A 95 2.20 2.86 4.76
C ASP A 95 2.66 1.40 4.61
N LEU A 96 1.73 0.46 4.37
CA LEU A 96 2.08 -0.93 4.03
C LEU A 96 2.86 -1.00 2.71
N ILE A 97 2.44 -0.28 1.68
CA ILE A 97 3.18 -0.18 0.41
C ILE A 97 4.59 0.39 0.65
N ARG A 98 4.71 1.43 1.48
CA ARG A 98 6.02 2.03 1.81
C ARG A 98 6.93 1.05 2.54
N PHE A 99 6.38 0.34 3.52
CA PHE A 99 7.09 -0.71 4.25
C PHE A 99 7.56 -1.82 3.30
N LYS A 100 6.64 -2.40 2.51
CA LYS A 100 6.99 -3.46 1.56
C LYS A 100 8.03 -3.04 0.54
N ARG A 101 7.97 -1.81 0.01
CA ARG A 101 9.00 -1.30 -0.91
C ARG A 101 10.37 -1.11 -0.24
N ALA A 102 10.40 -0.77 1.05
CA ALA A 102 11.65 -0.61 1.80
C ALA A 102 12.31 -1.94 2.14
N ASP A 103 11.50 -2.96 2.46
CA ASP A 103 11.97 -4.25 2.98
C ASP A 103 12.06 -5.37 1.93
N ASP A 104 11.29 -5.29 0.84
CA ASP A 104 11.24 -6.30 -0.22
C ASP A 104 11.71 -5.75 -1.58
N PRO A 105 12.91 -6.14 -2.06
CA PRO A 105 13.41 -5.73 -3.37
C PRO A 105 12.51 -6.11 -4.55
N ALA A 106 11.62 -7.11 -4.40
CA ALA A 106 10.68 -7.47 -5.45
C ALA A 106 9.72 -6.31 -5.78
N TRP A 107 9.38 -5.49 -4.79
CA TRP A 107 8.52 -4.32 -4.95
C TRP A 107 9.19 -3.20 -5.74
N MET A 108 10.52 -3.16 -5.82
CA MET A 108 11.25 -2.25 -6.72
C MET A 108 11.29 -2.75 -8.18
N HIS A 109 11.03 -4.04 -8.38
CA HIS A 109 11.18 -4.73 -9.66
C HIS A 109 9.88 -5.37 -10.12
N ILE A 110 8.74 -4.74 -9.82
CA ILE A 110 7.45 -5.24 -10.31
C ILE A 110 7.49 -5.24 -11.83
N LEU A 111 7.68 -6.44 -12.35
CA LEU A 111 7.75 -6.67 -13.78
C LEU A 111 6.39 -6.34 -14.36
N PRO A 112 6.37 -5.73 -15.55
CA PRO A 112 5.14 -5.62 -16.29
C PRO A 112 4.59 -7.04 -16.51
N GLU A 113 3.47 -7.38 -15.91
CA GLU A 113 2.51 -8.25 -16.60
C GLU A 113 1.99 -7.42 -17.79
N TRP A 114 2.80 -7.35 -18.84
CA TRP A 114 2.29 -7.06 -20.16
C TRP A 114 1.56 -8.31 -20.62
N ASP A 115 0.25 -8.33 -20.45
CA ASP A 115 -0.60 -9.04 -21.38
C ASP A 115 -0.38 -8.40 -22.77
N PHE A 116 0.40 -9.10 -23.61
CA PHE A 116 0.53 -8.87 -25.05
C PHE A 116 -0.69 -9.39 -25.81
#